data_AF-A0A9E2I1K4-F1
#
_entry.id   AF-A0A9E2I1K4-F1
#
_cell.length_a   1.000
_cell.length_b   1.000
_cell.length_c   1.000
_cell.angle_alpha   90.00
_cell.angle_beta   90.00
_cell.angle_gamma   90.00
#
_symmetry.space_group_name_H-M   'P 1'
#
loop_
_entity.id
_entity.type
_entity.pdbx_description
1 polymer ?
#
loop_
_entity_poly.entity_id
_entity_poly.type
_entity_poly.pdbx_seq_one_letter_code
_entity_poly.pdbx_strand_id
1 'polypeptide(L)'
;MQEKIMIPMYTYHLLQKRAKEMHATPDSMAETIIRLQLGSTKYIEQRPTSAGLQAYLRGTRVAVRHVAAFIKAGRTAEEITREDLPHLPISAIYEAVAYYYDHQEEIEAEIDANTSDAVHEQLRNMLSVEQFAHLTGQMA
;
A
#
# COMPACT_ATOMS: atom_id res chain seq x y z
N MET A 1 -6.49 -13.18 19.02
CA MET A 1 -5.92 -14.52 18.72
C MET A 1 -4.66 -14.29 17.91
N GLN A 2 -3.56 -14.95 18.25
CA GLN A 2 -2.30 -14.83 17.49
C GLN A 2 -2.34 -15.90 16.40
N GLU A 3 -2.32 -15.47 15.15
CA GLU A 3 -2.38 -16.35 13.99
C GLU A 3 -1.04 -17.10 13.88
N LYS A 4 -1.09 -18.45 13.81
CA LYS A 4 0.12 -19.27 13.75
C LYS A 4 0.60 -19.38 12.30
N ILE A 5 1.79 -18.86 12.04
CA ILE A 5 2.45 -19.01 10.74
C ILE A 5 3.16 -20.36 10.69
N MET A 6 2.77 -21.21 9.74
CA MET A 6 3.44 -22.49 9.50
C MET A 6 4.62 -22.28 8.55
N ILE A 7 5.83 -22.57 9.03
CA ILE A 7 7.06 -22.52 8.21
C ILE A 7 7.69 -23.92 8.11
N PRO A 8 8.42 -24.23 7.02
CA PRO A 8 9.14 -25.49 6.89
C PRO A 8 10.09 -25.73 8.08
N MET A 9 10.21 -26.98 8.53
CA MET A 9 11.06 -27.35 9.68
C MET A 9 12.52 -26.91 9.50
N TYR A 10 13.04 -26.97 8.27
CA TYR A 10 14.37 -26.48 7.95
C TYR A 10 14.53 -24.99 8.25
N THR A 11 13.56 -24.16 7.87
CA THR A 11 13.56 -22.72 8.13
C THR A 11 13.55 -22.43 9.64
N TYR A 12 12.74 -23.17 10.41
CA TYR A 12 12.73 -23.05 11.86
C TYR A 12 14.10 -23.39 12.49
N HIS A 13 14.79 -24.41 11.97
CA HIS A 13 16.11 -24.79 12.47
C HIS A 13 17.18 -23.73 12.19
N LEU A 14 17.11 -23.05 11.03
CA LEU A 14 17.96 -21.90 10.73
C LEU A 14 17.72 -20.74 11.70
N LEU A 15 16.45 -20.45 11.99
CA LEU A 15 16.07 -19.43 12.97
C LEU A 15 16.59 -19.76 14.37
N GLN A 16 16.49 -21.03 14.82
CA GLN A 16 17.04 -21.47 16.09
C GLN A 16 18.57 -21.27 16.18
N LYS A 17 19.30 -21.66 15.12
CA LYS A 17 20.75 -21.49 15.06
C LYS A 17 21.13 -20.01 15.18
N ARG A 18 20.53 -19.14 14.36
CA ARG A 18 20.80 -17.69 14.39
C ARG A 18 20.38 -17.02 15.69
N ALA A 19 19.24 -17.41 16.25
CA ALA A 19 18.77 -16.90 17.53
C ALA A 19 19.77 -17.19 18.65
N LYS A 20 20.36 -18.40 18.67
CA LYS A 20 21.41 -18.77 19.64
C LYS A 20 22.67 -17.92 19.48
N GLU A 21 23.13 -17.70 18.25
CA GLU A 21 24.30 -16.85 17.95
C GLU A 21 24.11 -15.41 18.42
N MET A 22 22.86 -14.92 18.40
CA MET A 22 22.49 -13.53 18.70
C MET A 22 21.89 -13.35 20.11
N HIS A 23 21.94 -14.38 20.96
CA HIS A 23 21.31 -14.37 22.29
C HIS A 23 19.82 -13.96 22.30
N ALA A 24 19.08 -14.40 21.27
CA ALA A 24 17.67 -14.09 21.05
C ALA A 24 16.80 -15.36 21.08
N THR A 25 15.49 -15.20 20.99
CA THR A 25 14.54 -16.31 20.76
C THR A 25 14.30 -16.51 19.26
N PRO A 26 13.93 -17.72 18.79
CA PRO A 26 13.55 -17.94 17.39
C PRO A 26 12.46 -16.97 16.91
N ASP A 27 11.49 -16.66 17.77
CA ASP A 27 10.39 -15.73 17.47
C ASP A 27 10.89 -14.30 17.27
N SER A 28 11.68 -13.77 18.21
CA SER A 28 12.28 -12.43 18.07
C SER A 28 13.27 -12.32 16.90
N MET A 29 13.92 -13.44 16.55
CA MET A 29 14.81 -13.52 15.39
C MET A 29 14.00 -13.50 14.10
N ALA A 30 12.89 -14.24 14.03
CA ALA A 30 11.98 -14.23 12.90
C ALA A 30 11.41 -12.81 12.68
N GLU A 31 10.92 -12.17 13.74
CA GLU A 31 10.43 -10.79 13.67
C GLU A 31 11.51 -9.81 13.16
N THR A 32 12.74 -9.95 13.66
CA THR A 32 13.87 -9.12 13.23
C THR A 32 14.24 -9.35 11.77
N ILE A 33 14.32 -10.60 11.33
CA ILE A 33 14.63 -10.93 9.93
C ILE A 33 13.52 -10.44 9.02
N ILE A 34 12.25 -10.64 9.38
CA ILE A 34 11.11 -10.10 8.63
C ILE A 34 11.24 -8.59 8.50
N ARG A 35 11.44 -7.87 9.62
CA ARG A 35 11.61 -6.42 9.59
C ARG A 35 12.78 -5.96 8.71
N LEU A 36 13.91 -6.65 8.77
CA LEU A 36 15.14 -6.24 8.06
C LEU A 36 15.17 -6.65 6.58
N GLN A 37 14.54 -7.78 6.24
CA GLN A 37 14.65 -8.38 4.89
C GLN A 37 13.38 -8.20 4.07
N LEU A 38 12.22 -8.13 4.72
CA LEU A 38 10.91 -7.96 4.07
C LEU A 38 10.31 -6.57 4.37
N GLY A 39 11.01 -5.74 5.15
CA GLY A 39 10.50 -4.50 5.68
C GLY A 39 9.52 -4.70 6.83
N SER A 40 9.31 -3.66 7.62
CA SER A 40 8.15 -3.56 8.50
C SER A 40 7.48 -2.23 8.21
N THR A 41 6.36 -2.29 7.50
CA THR A 41 5.50 -1.14 7.31
C THR A 41 4.46 -1.12 8.43
N LYS A 42 4.61 -0.16 9.35
CA LYS A 42 3.68 -0.02 10.48
C LYS A 42 2.30 0.40 9.98
N TYR A 43 2.28 1.32 9.03
CA TYR A 43 1.09 1.98 8.51
C TYR A 43 0.69 1.50 7.12
N ILE A 44 1.52 0.75 6.39
CA ILE A 44 1.15 0.23 5.06
C ILE A 44 0.78 -1.26 5.13
N GLU A 45 -0.25 -1.64 4.37
CA GLU A 45 -0.64 -3.02 4.12
C GLU A 45 -0.97 -3.24 2.64
N GLN A 46 -0.57 -4.40 2.13
CA GLN A 46 -0.91 -4.82 0.78
C GLN A 46 -2.31 -5.46 0.77
N ARG A 47 -3.17 -5.03 -0.16
CA ARG A 47 -4.54 -5.56 -0.30
C ARG A 47 -4.78 -6.09 -1.71
N PRO A 48 -5.41 -7.26 -1.86
CA PRO A 48 -5.85 -7.73 -3.16
C PRO A 48 -7.01 -6.89 -3.69
N THR A 49 -6.87 -6.41 -4.92
CA THR A 49 -7.89 -5.68 -5.68
C THR A 49 -8.12 -6.34 -7.04
N SER A 50 -9.11 -5.88 -7.79
CA SER A 50 -9.32 -6.33 -9.17
C SER A 50 -8.14 -5.99 -10.11
N ALA A 51 -7.30 -5.02 -9.74
CA ALA A 51 -6.12 -4.60 -10.48
C ALA A 51 -4.82 -5.27 -10.00
N GLY A 52 -4.89 -6.18 -9.02
CA GLY A 52 -3.72 -6.79 -8.39
C GLY A 52 -3.56 -6.38 -6.91
N LEU A 53 -2.40 -6.70 -6.34
CA LEU A 53 -2.04 -6.22 -5.00
C LEU A 53 -1.76 -4.72 -5.09
N GLN A 54 -2.32 -3.95 -4.15
CA GLN A 54 -2.07 -2.52 -4.04
C GLN A 54 -1.80 -2.15 -2.58
N ALA A 55 -0.90 -1.18 -2.38
CA ALA A 55 -0.52 -0.71 -1.06
C ALA A 55 -1.54 0.30 -0.51
N TYR A 56 -2.04 0.06 0.71
CA TYR A 56 -2.97 0.93 1.42
C TYR A 56 -2.44 1.34 2.78
N LEU A 57 -2.83 2.54 3.22
CA LEU A 57 -2.70 2.93 4.61
C LEU A 57 -3.65 2.09 5.48
N ARG A 58 -3.06 1.34 6.41
CA ARG A 58 -3.69 0.37 7.30
C ARG A 58 -4.90 0.96 8.01
N GLY A 59 -6.01 0.25 7.98
CA GLY A 59 -7.27 0.68 8.61
C GLY A 59 -8.01 1.80 7.86
N THR A 60 -7.55 2.18 6.66
CA THR A 60 -8.15 3.27 5.87
C THR A 60 -8.46 2.79 4.45
N ARG A 61 -9.17 3.60 3.65
CA ARG A 61 -9.32 3.39 2.20
C ARG A 61 -8.32 4.21 1.37
N VAL A 62 -7.33 4.81 2.01
CA VAL A 62 -6.33 5.64 1.34
C VAL A 62 -5.22 4.73 0.80
N ALA A 63 -5.15 4.59 -0.53
CA ALA A 63 -4.05 3.90 -1.20
C ALA A 63 -2.77 4.77 -1.17
N VAL A 64 -1.59 4.13 -1.19
CA VAL A 64 -0.30 4.84 -1.24
C VAL A 64 -0.20 5.73 -2.49
N ARG A 65 -0.77 5.30 -3.62
CA ARG A 65 -0.89 6.12 -4.84
C ARG A 65 -1.57 7.47 -4.63
N HIS A 66 -2.52 7.59 -3.68
CA HIS A 66 -3.15 8.88 -3.38
C HIS A 66 -2.16 9.84 -2.71
N VAL A 67 -1.37 9.34 -1.75
CA VAL A 67 -0.31 10.13 -1.11
C VAL A 67 0.75 10.51 -2.13
N ALA A 68 1.18 9.55 -2.97
CA ALA A 68 2.14 9.79 -4.05
C ALA A 68 1.64 10.87 -5.03
N ALA A 69 0.36 10.85 -5.41
CA ALA A 69 -0.23 11.87 -6.27
C ALA A 69 -0.14 13.29 -5.66
N PHE A 70 -0.37 13.44 -4.35
CA PHE A 70 -0.18 14.73 -3.67
C PHE A 70 1.28 15.19 -3.66
N ILE A 71 2.23 14.28 -3.40
CA ILE A 71 3.66 14.59 -3.45
C ILE A 71 4.08 15.02 -4.86
N LYS A 72 3.60 14.33 -5.90
CA LYS A 72 3.84 14.72 -7.31
C LYS A 72 3.23 16.08 -7.65
N ALA A 73 2.11 16.43 -7.02
CA ALA A 73 1.50 17.76 -7.13
C ALA A 73 2.24 18.86 -6.34
N GLY A 74 3.38 18.54 -5.72
CA GLY A 74 4.21 19.49 -4.98
C GLY A 74 3.77 19.72 -3.53
N ARG A 75 2.83 18.92 -3.01
CA ARG A 75 2.43 19.03 -1.60
C ARG A 75 3.47 18.41 -0.68
N THR A 76 3.62 19.01 0.50
CA THR A 76 4.41 18.46 1.61
C THR A 76 3.61 17.47 2.44
N ALA A 77 4.29 16.60 3.20
CA ALA A 77 3.62 15.64 4.09
C ALA A 77 2.77 16.34 5.16
N GLU A 78 3.22 17.51 5.62
CA GLU A 78 2.54 18.39 6.56
C GLU A 78 1.25 18.97 5.98
N GLU A 79 1.28 19.44 4.73
CA GLU A 79 0.09 19.94 4.02
C GLU A 79 -0.91 18.82 3.76
N ILE A 80 -0.44 17.66 3.29
CA ILE A 80 -1.29 16.47 3.07
C ILE A 80 -1.99 16.09 4.37
N THR A 81 -1.25 16.05 5.48
CA THR A 81 -1.83 15.72 6.78
C THR A 81 -2.82 16.80 7.21
N ARG A 82 -2.51 18.08 7.07
CA ARG A 82 -3.37 19.16 7.59
C ARG A 82 -4.64 19.38 6.77
N GLU A 83 -4.55 19.27 5.45
CA GLU A 83 -5.57 19.77 4.53
C GLU A 83 -6.34 18.64 3.83
N ASP A 84 -5.66 17.57 3.43
CA ASP A 84 -6.28 16.49 2.65
C ASP A 84 -6.69 15.30 3.52
N LEU A 85 -5.82 14.92 4.47
CA LEU A 85 -5.90 13.69 5.25
C LEU A 85 -5.75 13.94 6.77
N PRO A 86 -6.55 14.83 7.39
CA PRO A 86 -6.41 15.24 8.81
C PRO A 86 -6.65 14.14 9.84
N HIS A 87 -7.21 13.01 9.41
CA HIS A 87 -7.45 11.84 10.25
C HIS A 87 -6.26 10.87 10.27
N LEU A 88 -5.22 11.10 9.46
CA LEU A 88 -4.03 10.26 9.40
C LEU A 88 -2.88 10.88 10.19
N PRO A 89 -2.11 10.08 10.95
CA PRO A 89 -0.93 10.60 11.60
C PRO A 89 0.13 10.92 10.54
N ILE A 90 0.86 12.02 10.72
CA ILE A 90 1.92 12.43 9.78
C ILE A 90 2.97 11.34 9.54
N SER A 91 3.22 10.48 10.53
CA SER A 91 4.13 9.33 10.37
C SER A 91 3.64 8.31 9.33
N ALA A 92 2.32 8.15 9.14
CA ALA A 92 1.78 7.30 8.09
C ALA A 92 2.00 7.91 6.70
N ILE A 93 1.92 9.25 6.60
CA ILE A 93 2.23 9.97 5.36
C ILE A 93 3.71 9.80 5.01
N TYR A 94 4.63 10.03 5.95
CA TYR A 94 6.06 9.81 5.70
C TYR A 94 6.40 8.36 5.33
N GLU A 95 5.77 7.36 5.97
CA GLU A 95 5.98 5.97 5.59
C GLU A 95 5.47 5.69 4.16
N ALA A 96 4.32 6.26 3.77
CA ALA A 96 3.81 6.17 2.39
C ALA A 96 4.71 6.89 1.38
N VAL A 97 5.31 8.02 1.75
CA VAL A 97 6.29 8.72 0.90
C VAL A 97 7.55 7.86 0.68
N ALA A 98 8.09 7.28 1.75
CA ALA A 98 9.24 6.39 1.64
C ALA A 98 8.92 5.17 0.77
N TYR A 99 7.77 4.53 1.02
CA TYR A 99 7.29 3.40 0.24
C TYR A 99 7.11 3.77 -1.25
N TYR A 100 6.58 4.96 -1.54
CA TYR A 100 6.44 5.46 -2.90
C TYR A 100 7.77 5.50 -3.64
N TYR A 101 8.82 6.06 -3.02
CA TYR A 101 10.12 6.14 -3.67
C TYR A 101 10.82 4.78 -3.80
N ASP A 102 10.55 3.84 -2.89
CA ASP A 102 11.04 2.46 -3.01
C ASP A 102 10.31 1.65 -4.10
N HIS A 103 9.08 2.04 -4.49
CA HIS A 103 8.21 1.31 -5.43
C HIS A 103 7.67 2.23 -6.53
N GLN A 104 8.50 3.17 -6.99
CA GLN A 104 8.03 4.30 -7.79
C GLN A 104 7.40 3.86 -9.13
N GLU A 105 7.98 2.89 -9.82
CA GLU A 105 7.46 2.40 -11.11
C GLU A 105 6.05 1.81 -10.99
N GLU A 106 5.82 0.96 -9.98
CA GLU A 106 4.53 0.33 -9.71
C GLU A 106 3.47 1.38 -9.38
N ILE A 107 3.80 2.31 -8.48
CA ILE A 107 2.85 3.32 -8.01
C ILE A 107 2.58 4.37 -9.09
N GLU A 108 3.56 4.72 -9.92
CA GLU A 108 3.31 5.62 -11.06
C GLU A 108 2.36 4.98 -12.09
N ALA A 109 2.53 3.69 -12.40
CA ALA A 109 1.59 2.97 -13.24
C ALA A 109 0.17 2.94 -12.64
N GLU A 110 0.06 2.79 -11.31
CA GLU A 110 -1.24 2.89 -10.63
C GLU A 110 -1.85 4.30 -10.73
N ILE A 111 -1.06 5.36 -10.60
CA ILE A 111 -1.54 6.74 -10.73
C ILE A 111 -2.10 6.96 -12.13
N ASP A 112 -1.35 6.56 -13.16
CA ASP A 112 -1.73 6.74 -14.56
C ASP A 112 -3.01 5.97 -14.90
N ALA A 113 -3.12 4.72 -14.43
CA ALA A 113 -4.30 3.88 -14.60
C ALA A 113 -5.55 4.40 -13.87
N ASN A 114 -5.40 5.29 -12.89
CA ASN A 114 -6.49 5.84 -12.08
C ASN A 114 -6.75 7.33 -12.35
N THR A 115 -6.26 7.87 -13.47
CA THR A 115 -6.63 9.22 -13.92
C THR A 115 -8.11 9.29 -14.30
N SER A 116 -8.72 10.47 -14.21
CA SER A 116 -10.14 10.65 -14.61
C SER A 116 -10.37 10.19 -16.04
N ASP A 117 -9.46 10.52 -16.95
CA ASP A 117 -9.55 10.15 -18.37
C ASP A 117 -9.41 8.64 -18.57
N ALA A 118 -8.43 7.99 -17.91
CA ALA A 118 -8.27 6.54 -17.99
C ALA A 118 -9.49 5.79 -17.44
N VAL A 119 -10.02 6.24 -16.29
CA VAL A 119 -11.23 5.65 -15.69
C VAL A 119 -12.44 5.86 -16.59
N HIS A 120 -12.60 7.06 -17.16
CA HIS A 120 -13.71 7.38 -18.07
C HIS A 120 -13.65 6.52 -19.34
N GLU A 121 -12.47 6.34 -19.94
CA GLU A 121 -12.27 5.47 -21.11
C GLU A 121 -12.50 4.00 -20.76
N GLN A 122 -12.02 3.53 -19.61
CA GLN A 122 -12.28 2.17 -19.16
C GLN A 122 -13.78 1.91 -18.97
N LEU A 123 -14.50 2.84 -18.33
CA LEU A 123 -15.95 2.75 -18.14
C LEU A 123 -16.69 2.75 -19.48
N ARG A 124 -16.28 3.58 -20.44
CA ARG A 124 -16.85 3.61 -21.79
C ARG A 124 -16.71 2.27 -22.51
N ASN A 125 -15.59 1.57 -22.32
CA ASN A 125 -15.35 0.26 -22.93
C ASN A 125 -16.09 -0.89 -22.23
N MET A 126 -16.42 -0.75 -20.94
CA MET A 126 -17.08 -1.79 -20.15
C MET A 126 -18.61 -1.69 -20.15
N LEU A 127 -19.18 -0.52 -20.41
CA LEU A 127 -20.60 -0.24 -20.27
C LEU A 127 -21.28 -0.03 -21.62
N SER A 128 -22.58 -0.28 -21.69
CA SER A 128 -23.36 0.18 -22.85
C SER A 128 -23.39 1.71 -22.91
N VAL A 129 -23.68 2.28 -24.09
CA VAL A 129 -23.78 3.74 -24.27
C VAL A 129 -24.81 4.35 -23.30
N GLU A 130 -25.95 3.70 -23.10
CA GLU A 130 -26.99 4.15 -22.15
C GLU A 130 -26.53 4.08 -20.69
N GLN A 131 -25.89 2.99 -20.28
CA GLN A 131 -25.37 2.82 -18.92
C GLN A 131 -24.29 3.85 -18.60
N PHE A 132 -23.40 4.08 -19.56
CA PHE A 132 -22.33 5.05 -19.45
C PHE A 132 -22.88 6.47 -19.31
N ALA A 133 -23.84 6.85 -20.15
CA ALA A 133 -24.43 8.18 -20.14
C ALA A 133 -25.27 8.44 -18.88
N HIS A 134 -25.91 7.42 -18.31
CA HIS A 134 -26.58 7.51 -17.00
C HIS A 134 -25.57 7.70 -15.84
N LEU A 135 -24.49 6.91 -15.82
CA LEU A 135 -23.48 6.97 -14.76
C LEU A 135 -22.66 8.27 -14.76
N THR A 136 -22.47 8.89 -15.92
CA THR A 136 -21.69 10.13 -16.07
C THR A 136 -22.56 11.40 -16.05
N GLY A 137 -23.89 11.27 -15.89
CA GLY A 137 -24.81 12.40 -15.88
C GLY A 137 -25.04 13.06 -17.24
N GLN A 138 -24.77 12.35 -18.34
CA GLN A 138 -24.94 12.81 -19.72
C GLN A 138 -26.37 12.54 -20.28
N MET A 139 -27.21 11.81 -19.54
CA MET A 139 -28.64 11.64 -19.81
C MET A 139 -29.43 12.51 -18.83
N ALA A 140 -30.02 13.59 -19.34
CA ALA A 140 -30.96 14.44 -18.59
C ALA A 140 -32.40 13.95 -18.77
#